data_AF-R4YNF6-F1
#
_entry.id   AF-R4YNF6-F1
#
_cell.length_a   1.000
_cell.length_b   1.000
_cell.length_c   1.000
_cell.angle_alpha   90.00
_cell.angle_beta   90.00
_cell.angle_gamma   90.00
#
_symmetry.space_group_name_H-M   'P 1'
#
loop_
_entity.id
_entity.type
_entity.pdbx_description
1 polymer ?
#
loop_
_entity_poly.entity_id
_entity_poly.type
_entity_poly.pdbx_seq_one_letter_code
_entity_poly.pdbx_strand_id
1 'polypeptide(L)'
;MSEAEQLSDEQRLSLLEGKVGKNRTVITIVAITMVIILSVSFTVLLLKLLRADSPYVTTAAFEEQKVVIQTLRTELEKQKSKVSTLTLTYQQSEVATFQQTMIEQEQSYQAFFATLKLGMFDLAKMVQGSRTWLDVYNEKIDDAKYLSQQREKKLQRLK
;
A
#
# COMPACT_ATOMS: atom_id res chain seq x y z
N MET A 1 -82.29 61.30 -38.66
CA MET A 1 -81.14 61.41 -39.59
C MET A 1 -79.92 61.67 -38.72
N SER A 2 -78.87 60.86 -38.66
CA SER A 2 -78.27 60.01 -39.69
C SER A 2 -77.81 58.65 -39.14
N GLU A 3 -77.59 57.76 -40.10
CA GLU A 3 -77.27 56.34 -40.04
C GLU A 3 -76.19 55.90 -39.04
N ALA A 4 -76.47 54.79 -38.37
CA ALA A 4 -75.45 53.89 -37.85
C ALA A 4 -74.78 53.20 -39.04
N GLU A 5 -73.58 53.65 -39.38
CA GLU A 5 -72.73 53.05 -40.41
C GLU A 5 -72.29 51.65 -39.93
N GLN A 6 -73.10 50.64 -40.28
CA GLN A 6 -72.79 49.24 -40.03
C GLN A 6 -71.62 48.83 -40.93
N LEU A 7 -70.43 48.77 -40.32
CA LEU A 7 -69.22 48.18 -40.90
C LEU A 7 -69.54 46.82 -41.56
N SER A 8 -69.24 46.71 -42.85
CA SER A 8 -69.43 45.53 -43.70
C SER A 8 -68.78 44.28 -43.11
N ASP A 9 -69.48 43.13 -43.20
CA ASP A 9 -69.06 41.86 -42.62
C ASP A 9 -67.70 41.36 -43.15
N GLU A 10 -67.25 41.83 -44.33
CA GLU A 10 -65.91 41.53 -44.86
C GLU A 10 -64.78 42.29 -44.14
N GLN A 11 -65.05 43.51 -43.69
CA GLN A 11 -64.11 44.27 -42.85
C GLN A 11 -64.04 43.67 -41.44
N ARG A 12 -65.13 43.08 -40.96
CA ARG A 12 -65.15 42.34 -39.68
C ARG A 12 -64.37 41.05 -39.79
N LEU A 13 -64.49 40.29 -40.88
CA LEU A 13 -63.74 39.04 -41.09
C LEU A 13 -62.23 39.31 -41.16
N SER A 14 -61.80 40.31 -41.93
CA SER A 14 -60.38 40.67 -42.06
C SER A 14 -59.77 41.25 -40.78
N LEU A 15 -60.53 42.04 -40.00
CA LEU A 15 -60.12 42.50 -38.67
C LEU A 15 -60.00 41.35 -37.67
N LEU A 16 -60.90 40.37 -37.73
CA LEU A 16 -60.86 39.17 -36.89
C LEU A 16 -59.72 38.25 -37.29
N GLU A 17 -59.47 38.04 -38.59
CA GLU A 17 -58.40 37.18 -39.09
C GLU A 17 -57.01 37.72 -38.74
N GLY A 18 -56.77 39.02 -38.90
CA GLY A 18 -55.52 39.67 -38.47
C GLY A 18 -55.33 39.64 -36.95
N LYS A 19 -56.42 39.75 -36.17
CA LYS A 19 -56.39 39.69 -34.71
C LYS A 19 -56.19 38.26 -34.18
N VAL A 20 -56.77 37.26 -34.83
CA VAL A 20 -56.60 35.83 -34.51
C VAL A 20 -55.20 35.35 -34.92
N GLY A 21 -54.69 35.76 -36.08
CA GLY A 21 -53.32 35.47 -36.52
C GLY A 21 -52.27 36.06 -35.59
N LYS A 22 -52.42 37.33 -35.19
CA LYS A 22 -51.53 37.96 -34.21
C LYS A 22 -51.57 37.28 -32.84
N ASN A 23 -52.75 36.87 -32.37
CA ASN A 23 -52.89 36.14 -31.11
C ASN A 23 -52.23 34.75 -31.19
N ARG A 24 -52.37 34.04 -32.32
CA ARG A 24 -51.72 32.74 -32.55
C ARG A 24 -50.20 32.86 -32.54
N THR A 25 -49.64 33.91 -33.13
CA THR A 25 -48.18 34.17 -33.11
C THR A 25 -47.69 34.49 -31.70
N VAL A 26 -48.41 35.33 -30.95
CA VAL A 26 -48.07 35.65 -29.55
C VAL A 26 -48.11 34.40 -28.67
N ILE A 27 -49.13 33.56 -28.81
CA ILE A 27 -49.24 32.28 -28.08
C ILE A 27 -48.06 31.35 -28.43
N THR A 28 -47.65 31.31 -29.70
CA THR A 28 -46.51 30.49 -30.14
C THR A 28 -45.20 30.97 -29.51
N ILE A 29 -44.97 32.29 -29.47
CA ILE A 29 -43.77 32.88 -28.85
C ILE A 29 -43.74 32.56 -27.35
N VAL A 30 -44.85 32.72 -26.64
CA VAL A 30 -44.95 32.42 -25.20
C VAL A 30 -44.74 30.92 -24.93
N ALA A 31 -45.27 30.05 -25.79
CA ALA A 31 -45.04 28.61 -25.67
C ALA A 31 -43.55 28.24 -25.83
N ILE A 32 -42.86 28.86 -26.81
CA ILE A 32 -41.42 28.62 -27.02
C ILE A 32 -40.61 29.11 -25.83
N THR A 33 -40.88 30.30 -25.29
CA THR A 33 -40.14 30.82 -24.13
C THR A 33 -40.37 29.96 -22.89
N MET A 34 -41.60 29.47 -22.68
CA MET A 34 -41.94 28.56 -21.59
C MET A 34 -41.16 27.24 -21.69
N VAL A 35 -41.05 26.65 -22.88
CA VAL A 35 -40.27 25.43 -23.12
C VAL A 35 -38.78 25.65 -22.83
N ILE A 36 -38.22 26.80 -23.24
CA ILE A 36 -36.81 27.12 -22.98
C ILE A 36 -36.56 27.23 -21.46
N ILE A 37 -37.42 27.95 -20.73
CA ILE A 37 -37.29 28.11 -19.27
C ILE A 37 -37.40 26.76 -18.56
N LEU A 38 -38.34 25.91 -18.99
CA LEU A 38 -38.50 24.55 -18.47
C LEU A 38 -37.27 23.69 -18.72
N SER A 39 -36.68 23.77 -19.92
CA SER A 39 -35.46 23.03 -20.28
C SER A 39 -34.26 23.46 -19.42
N VAL A 40 -34.05 24.77 -19.23
CA VAL A 40 -32.98 25.28 -18.36
C VAL A 40 -33.22 24.90 -16.89
N SER A 41 -34.47 24.98 -16.42
CA SER A 41 -34.81 24.59 -15.05
C SER A 41 -34.62 23.10 -14.83
N PHE A 42 -35.00 22.27 -15.81
CA PHE A 42 -34.85 20.82 -15.76
C PHE A 42 -33.39 20.40 -15.81
N THR A 43 -32.56 21.05 -16.62
CA THR A 43 -31.11 20.79 -16.65
C THR A 43 -30.40 21.21 -15.37
N VAL A 44 -30.80 22.33 -14.75
CA VAL A 44 -30.30 22.75 -13.43
C VAL A 44 -30.77 21.79 -12.34
N LEU A 45 -32.02 21.31 -12.40
CA LEU A 45 -32.56 20.31 -11.49
C LEU A 45 -31.78 19.00 -11.60
N LEU A 46 -31.53 18.51 -12.82
CA LEU A 46 -30.70 17.35 -13.10
C LEU A 46 -29.28 17.52 -12.57
N LEU A 47 -28.66 18.68 -12.79
CA LEU A 47 -27.33 18.99 -12.22
C LEU A 47 -27.33 18.96 -10.69
N LYS A 48 -28.40 19.43 -10.03
CA LYS A 48 -28.53 19.38 -8.57
C LYS A 48 -28.78 17.96 -8.07
N LEU A 49 -29.55 17.15 -8.80
CA LEU A 49 -29.85 15.74 -8.48
C LEU A 49 -28.66 14.81 -8.75
N LEU A 50 -27.92 15.02 -9.83
CA LEU A 50 -26.67 14.30 -10.17
C LEU A 50 -25.49 14.73 -9.31
N ARG A 51 -25.51 15.94 -8.74
CA ARG A 51 -24.60 16.36 -7.66
C ARG A 51 -25.07 15.90 -6.28
N ALA A 52 -25.93 14.88 -6.20
CA ALA A 52 -26.04 14.09 -4.97
C ALA A 52 -24.68 13.42 -4.74
N ASP A 53 -23.99 13.91 -3.70
CA ASP A 53 -22.74 13.38 -3.16
C ASP A 53 -21.55 13.35 -4.14
N SER A 54 -21.15 14.51 -4.66
CA SER A 54 -19.71 14.75 -4.70
C SER A 54 -19.31 15.08 -3.27
N PRO A 55 -18.60 14.20 -2.53
CA PRO A 55 -18.04 14.59 -1.26
C PRO A 55 -16.96 15.61 -1.61
N TYR A 56 -17.34 16.89 -1.63
CA TYR A 56 -16.37 17.94 -1.38
C TYR A 56 -15.74 17.53 -0.05
N VAL A 57 -14.55 16.94 -0.10
CA VAL A 57 -13.74 16.69 1.08
C VAL A 57 -13.65 18.06 1.73
N THR A 58 -14.37 18.22 2.83
CA THR A 58 -14.39 19.47 3.58
C THR A 58 -12.92 19.78 3.84
N THR A 59 -12.47 21.00 3.60
CA THR A 59 -11.08 21.39 3.88
C THR A 59 -10.66 20.97 5.29
N ALA A 60 -11.61 20.95 6.23
CA ALA A 60 -11.46 20.37 7.57
C ALA A 60 -11.07 18.87 7.59
N ALA A 61 -11.71 18.00 6.80
CA ALA A 61 -11.39 16.57 6.74
C ALA A 61 -10.03 16.31 6.07
N PHE A 62 -9.64 17.14 5.08
CA PHE A 62 -8.31 17.10 4.47
C PHE A 62 -7.21 17.54 5.45
N GLU A 63 -7.46 18.61 6.22
CA GLU A 63 -6.52 19.07 7.25
C GLU A 63 -6.41 18.05 8.40
N GLU A 64 -7.51 17.43 8.81
CA GLU A 64 -7.48 16.32 9.78
C GLU A 64 -6.64 15.15 9.26
N GLN A 65 -6.85 14.75 8.01
CA GLN A 65 -6.07 13.68 7.39
C GLN A 65 -4.58 14.02 7.28
N LYS A 66 -4.23 15.29 7.02
CA LYS A 66 -2.85 15.77 6.99
C LYS A 66 -2.20 15.74 8.37
N VAL A 67 -2.93 16.09 9.42
CA VAL A 67 -2.48 15.94 10.82
C VAL A 67 -2.24 14.46 11.14
N VAL A 68 -3.17 13.57 10.77
CA VAL A 68 -3.00 12.12 10.93
C VAL A 68 -1.75 11.64 10.20
N ILE A 69 -1.55 12.00 8.94
CA ILE A 69 -0.35 11.63 8.18
C ILE A 69 0.93 12.15 8.85
N GLN A 70 0.93 13.37 9.38
CA GLN A 70 2.08 13.90 10.12
C GLN A 70 2.35 13.10 11.39
N THR A 71 1.33 12.79 12.19
CA THR A 71 1.49 11.98 13.40
C THR A 71 2.00 10.58 13.10
N LEU A 72 1.49 9.93 12.05
CA LEU A 72 2.00 8.63 11.62
C LEU A 72 3.46 8.71 11.17
N ARG A 73 3.86 9.76 10.44
CA ARG A 73 5.27 9.96 10.07
C ARG A 73 6.16 10.14 11.30
N THR A 74 5.71 10.91 12.29
CA THR A 74 6.44 11.10 13.54
C THR A 74 6.57 9.79 14.31
N GLU A 75 5.50 8.98 14.40
CA GLU A 75 5.55 7.68 15.06
C GLU A 75 6.44 6.68 14.29
N LEU A 76 6.43 6.72 12.95
CA LEU A 76 7.30 5.89 12.11
C LEU A 76 8.78 6.25 12.33
N GLU A 77 9.13 7.54 12.35
CA GLU A 77 10.49 7.97 12.65
C GLU A 77 10.91 7.60 14.09
N LYS A 78 9.99 7.67 15.05
CA LYS A 78 10.22 7.22 16.44
C LYS A 78 10.39 5.71 16.54
N GLN A 79 9.66 4.92 15.76
CA GLN A 79 9.83 3.48 15.70
C GLN A 79 11.14 3.11 15.02
N LYS A 80 11.50 3.78 13.92
CA LYS A 80 12.77 3.60 13.22
C LYS A 80 13.96 3.91 14.13
N SER A 81 13.89 4.98 14.92
CA SER A 81 14.93 5.30 15.88
C SER A 81 15.03 4.26 16.99
N LYS A 82 13.90 3.80 17.56
CA LYS A 82 13.89 2.69 18.53
C LYS A 82 14.52 1.41 17.96
N VAL A 83 14.13 0.99 16.76
CA VAL A 83 14.70 -0.20 16.09
C VAL A 83 16.20 -0.04 15.85
N SER A 84 16.63 1.14 15.41
CA SER A 84 18.05 1.46 15.24
C SER A 84 18.81 1.36 16.56
N THR A 85 18.27 1.92 17.66
CA THR A 85 18.88 1.80 18.99
C THR A 85 18.93 0.36 19.49
N LEU A 86 17.86 -0.42 19.31
CA LEU A 86 17.85 -1.84 19.70
C LEU A 86 18.86 -2.65 18.89
N THR A 87 19.03 -2.35 17.60
CA THR A 87 20.01 -3.01 16.74
C THR A 87 21.43 -2.67 17.17
N LEU A 88 21.70 -1.40 17.49
CA LEU A 88 23.00 -0.97 18.00
C LEU A 88 23.30 -1.61 19.36
N THR A 89 22.32 -1.64 20.26
CA THR A 89 22.46 -2.34 21.55
C THR A 89 22.66 -3.82 21.36
N TYR A 90 22.02 -4.49 20.40
CA TYR A 90 22.27 -5.90 20.08
C TYR A 90 23.69 -6.14 19.56
N GLN A 91 24.16 -5.31 18.63
CA GLN A 91 25.53 -5.38 18.11
C GLN A 91 26.60 -5.11 19.18
N GLN A 92 26.29 -4.23 20.13
CA GLN A 92 27.13 -3.94 21.30
C GLN A 92 26.86 -4.89 22.48
N SER A 93 25.83 -5.74 22.38
CA SER A 93 25.44 -6.61 23.49
C SER A 93 26.41 -7.76 23.63
N GLU A 94 26.53 -8.21 24.87
CA GLU A 94 27.21 -9.45 25.23
C GLU A 94 26.71 -10.67 24.42
N VAL A 95 25.51 -10.61 23.84
CA VAL A 95 24.93 -11.70 23.04
C VAL A 95 25.61 -11.83 21.68
N ALA A 96 25.90 -10.72 20.99
CA ALA A 96 26.58 -10.75 19.69
C ALA A 96 28.05 -11.16 19.86
N THR A 97 28.72 -10.68 20.90
CA THR A 97 30.08 -11.11 21.22
C THR A 97 30.11 -12.58 21.67
N PHE A 98 29.14 -13.02 22.47
CA PHE A 98 29.00 -14.42 22.86
C PHE A 98 28.77 -15.34 21.65
N GLN A 99 27.90 -14.96 20.72
CA GLN A 99 27.69 -15.69 19.46
C GLN A 99 28.99 -15.83 18.67
N GLN A 100 29.74 -14.73 18.54
CA GLN A 100 31.03 -14.74 17.86
C GLN A 100 32.04 -15.65 18.56
N THR A 101 32.15 -15.60 19.88
CA THR A 101 33.01 -16.50 20.66
C THR A 101 32.60 -17.97 20.50
N MET A 102 31.30 -18.29 20.47
CA MET A 102 30.83 -19.66 20.24
C MET A 102 31.20 -20.16 18.83
N ILE A 103 31.14 -19.30 17.81
CA ILE A 103 31.59 -19.64 16.45
C ILE A 103 33.10 -19.93 16.45
N GLU A 104 33.90 -19.06 17.07
CA GLU A 104 35.35 -19.25 17.19
C GLU A 104 35.73 -20.53 17.95
N GLN A 105 34.97 -20.88 18.99
CA GLN A 105 35.13 -22.14 19.71
C GLN A 105 34.87 -23.36 18.81
N GLU A 106 33.80 -23.35 18.02
CA GLU A 106 33.53 -24.45 17.07
C GLU A 106 34.62 -24.56 16.00
N GLN A 107 35.16 -23.44 15.50
CA GLN A 107 36.29 -23.45 14.57
C GLN A 107 37.56 -24.02 15.22
N SER A 108 37.83 -23.68 16.49
CA SER A 108 38.93 -24.24 17.27
C SER A 108 38.79 -25.76 17.43
N TYR A 109 37.59 -26.27 17.72
CA TYR A 109 37.33 -27.71 17.79
C TYR A 109 37.56 -28.41 16.45
N GLN A 110 37.14 -27.83 15.34
CA GLN A 110 37.38 -28.39 14.01
C GLN A 110 38.88 -28.50 13.68
N ALA A 111 39.65 -27.48 14.05
CA ALA A 111 41.12 -27.49 13.91
C ALA A 111 41.75 -28.54 14.83
N PHE A 112 41.29 -28.65 16.07
CA PHE A 112 41.73 -29.67 17.01
C PHE A 112 41.48 -31.09 16.49
N PHE A 113 40.28 -31.37 15.97
CA PHE A 113 39.95 -32.67 15.38
C PHE A 113 40.81 -33.00 14.16
N ALA A 114 41.13 -32.01 13.32
CA ALA A 114 42.02 -32.21 12.19
C ALA A 114 43.44 -32.59 12.63
N THR A 115 43.99 -31.88 13.63
CA THR A 115 45.31 -32.18 14.21
C THR A 115 45.32 -33.52 14.93
N LEU A 116 44.26 -33.84 15.68
CA LEU A 116 44.10 -35.12 16.35
C LEU A 116 44.08 -36.28 15.35
N LYS A 117 43.34 -36.15 14.25
CA LYS A 117 43.29 -37.16 13.18
C LYS A 117 44.67 -37.44 12.59
N LEU A 118 45.45 -36.38 12.35
CA LEU A 118 46.82 -36.51 11.85
C LEU A 118 47.73 -37.20 12.88
N GLY A 119 47.68 -36.77 14.14
CA GLY A 119 48.48 -37.37 15.21
C GLY A 119 48.14 -38.85 15.45
N MET A 120 46.85 -39.20 15.41
CA MET A 120 46.40 -40.59 15.53
C MET A 120 46.85 -41.45 14.34
N PHE A 121 46.85 -40.89 13.14
CA PHE A 121 47.36 -41.58 11.96
C PHE A 121 48.85 -41.89 12.08
N ASP A 122 49.65 -40.94 12.58
CA ASP A 122 51.08 -41.16 12.80
C ASP A 122 51.33 -42.18 13.92
N LEU A 123 50.57 -42.13 15.02
CA LEU A 123 50.62 -43.14 16.08
C LEU A 123 50.26 -44.54 15.58
N ALA A 124 49.23 -44.65 14.74
CA ALA A 124 48.85 -45.92 14.17
C ALA A 124 49.97 -46.54 13.32
N LYS A 125 50.75 -45.74 12.59
CA LYS A 125 51.91 -46.27 11.86
C LYS A 125 52.99 -46.86 12.77
N MET A 126 53.07 -46.43 14.02
CA MET A 126 54.09 -46.86 14.98
C MET A 126 53.67 -48.08 15.82
N VAL A 127 52.38 -48.45 15.82
CA VAL A 127 51.83 -49.54 16.65
C VAL A 127 51.30 -50.67 15.76
N GLN A 128 51.67 -51.92 16.03
CA GLN A 128 51.22 -53.07 15.25
C GLN A 128 49.76 -53.43 15.60
N GLY A 129 48.94 -53.78 14.60
CA GLY A 129 47.49 -54.07 14.81
C GLY A 129 46.61 -52.82 14.93
N SER A 130 47.19 -51.64 14.66
CA SER A 130 46.57 -50.33 14.86
C SER A 130 45.58 -49.89 13.75
N ARG A 131 45.22 -50.75 12.81
CA ARG A 131 44.32 -50.34 11.72
C ARG A 131 42.87 -50.25 12.19
N THR A 132 42.41 -51.26 12.93
CA THR A 132 41.01 -51.37 13.32
C THR A 132 40.56 -50.28 14.30
N TRP A 133 41.37 -49.95 15.32
CA TRP A 133 41.05 -48.82 16.21
C TRP A 133 41.14 -47.47 15.47
N LEU A 134 42.12 -47.28 14.57
CA LEU A 134 42.24 -46.05 13.79
C LEU A 134 40.99 -45.78 12.95
N ASP A 135 40.44 -46.82 12.31
CA ASP A 135 39.22 -46.70 11.50
C ASP A 135 38.01 -46.28 12.37
N VAL A 136 37.83 -46.94 13.53
CA VAL A 136 36.75 -46.60 14.49
C VAL A 136 36.89 -45.18 15.03
N TYR A 137 38.11 -44.72 15.32
CA TYR A 137 38.33 -43.37 15.81
C TYR A 137 38.20 -42.31 14.71
N ASN A 138 38.60 -42.62 13.48
CA ASN A 138 38.42 -41.73 12.34
C ASN A 138 36.94 -41.45 12.10
N GLU A 139 36.10 -42.48 12.13
CA GLU A 139 34.64 -42.35 12.01
C GLU A 139 34.09 -41.42 13.11
N LYS A 140 34.47 -41.65 14.38
CA LYS A 140 34.03 -40.80 15.51
C LYS A 140 34.50 -39.35 15.41
N ILE A 141 35.73 -39.13 14.94
CA ILE A 141 36.28 -37.77 14.76
C ILE A 141 35.57 -37.07 13.61
N ASP A 142 35.28 -37.78 12.51
CA ASP A 142 34.57 -37.23 11.36
C ASP A 142 33.12 -36.88 11.73
N ASP A 143 32.44 -37.73 12.51
CA ASP A 143 31.12 -37.42 13.08
C ASP A 143 31.14 -36.20 14.00
N ALA A 144 32.12 -36.13 14.92
CA ALA A 144 32.27 -35.01 15.84
C ALA A 144 32.53 -33.70 15.09
N LYS A 145 33.38 -33.75 14.05
CA LYS A 145 33.65 -32.61 13.16
C LYS A 145 32.41 -32.20 12.38
N TYR A 146 31.65 -33.15 11.85
CA TYR A 146 30.39 -32.88 11.16
C TYR A 146 29.38 -32.18 12.08
N LEU A 147 29.20 -32.68 13.31
CA LEU A 147 28.31 -32.06 14.29
C LEU A 147 28.76 -30.65 14.68
N SER A 148 30.07 -30.43 14.82
CA SER A 148 30.65 -29.09 15.07
C SER A 148 30.33 -28.12 13.93
N GLN A 149 30.51 -28.53 12.68
CA GLN A 149 30.16 -27.72 11.51
C GLN A 149 28.65 -27.41 11.43
N GLN A 150 27.80 -28.35 11.84
CA GLN A 150 26.36 -28.11 11.93
C GLN A 150 26.02 -27.09 13.03
N ARG A 151 26.68 -27.13 14.18
CA ARG A 151 26.51 -26.13 15.24
C ARG A 151 26.99 -24.75 14.80
N GLU A 152 28.14 -24.66 14.13
CA GLU A 152 28.64 -23.41 13.55
C GLU A 152 27.62 -22.81 12.57
N LYS A 153 27.09 -23.62 11.64
CA LYS A 153 26.05 -23.18 10.68
C LYS A 153 24.78 -22.72 11.38
N LYS A 154 24.37 -23.38 12.47
CA LYS A 154 23.21 -22.95 13.27
C LYS A 154 23.48 -21.60 13.93
N LEU A 155 24.67 -21.42 14.53
CA LEU A 155 25.06 -20.16 15.14
C LEU A 155 25.11 -19.02 14.13
N GLN A 156 25.65 -19.23 12.93
CA GLN A 156 25.70 -18.21 11.87
C GLN A 156 24.31 -17.79 11.34
N ARG A 157 23.29 -18.63 11.52
CA ARG A 157 21.90 -18.35 11.09
C ARG A 157 21.08 -17.60 12.13
N LEU A 158 21.54 -17.52 13.38
CA LEU A 158 20.94 -16.67 14.40
C LEU A 158 21.27 -15.21 14.05
N LYS A 159 20.38 -14.55 13.32
CA LYS A 159 20.46 -13.12 13.02
C LYS A 159 19.52 -12.35 13.95
#